data_AF-A0A101IPU8-F1
#
_entry.id   AF-A0A101IPU8-F1
#
_cell.length_a   1.000
_cell.length_b   1.000
_cell.length_c   1.000
_cell.angle_alpha   90.00
_cell.angle_beta   90.00
_cell.angle_gamma   90.00
#
_symmetry.space_group_name_H-M   'P 1'
#
loop_
_entity.id
_entity.type
_entity.pdbx_description
1 polymer ?
#
loop_
_entity_poly.entity_id
_entity_poly.type
_entity_poly.pdbx_seq_one_letter_code
_entity_poly.pdbx_strand_id
1 'polypeptide(L)'
;MKSSKILEKNPLLKRILTIMGIDKAVFYTILGVIWSSIAGVLGIFFIVNYLSLEQQGYWYTFISLGALATFAELGFTTIITQFISHEYAHLSEKDGKLSGDDSRIDRAISLVKFSVKFYLIITTVAFVLLSVVGAIYLMYTNINSLTLLLAWIAYSFTGAFLLLVSLLGAVLKGFDQVSKVQKIITFVSI
;
A
#
# COMPACT_ATOMS: atom_id res chain seq x y z
N MET A 1 19.84 -5.01 21.19
CA MET A 1 20.36 -4.16 22.29
C MET A 1 21.64 -3.38 21.89
N LYS A 2 21.74 -2.84 20.67
CA LYS A 2 22.92 -2.09 20.17
C LYS A 2 22.55 -0.75 19.50
N SER A 3 21.26 -0.50 19.28
CA SER A 3 20.71 0.72 18.66
C SER A 3 20.59 1.90 19.64
N SER A 4 20.54 1.65 20.95
CA SER A 4 20.44 2.72 21.97
C SER A 4 21.73 3.54 22.16
N LYS A 5 22.91 2.97 21.87
CA LYS A 5 24.19 3.65 22.08
C LYS A 5 24.59 4.63 20.97
N ILE A 6 23.96 4.53 19.79
CA ILE A 6 24.25 5.44 18.66
C ILE A 6 23.52 6.78 18.85
N LEU A 7 22.35 6.76 19.50
CA LEU A 7 21.49 7.93 19.72
C LEU A 7 21.97 8.84 20.87
N GLU A 8 22.84 8.36 21.75
CA GLU A 8 23.43 9.14 22.84
C GLU A 8 24.58 10.04 22.40
N LYS A 9 25.24 9.73 21.28
CA LYS A 9 26.50 10.38 20.89
C LYS A 9 26.33 11.73 20.20
N ASN A 10 25.12 12.14 19.83
CA ASN A 10 24.95 13.36 19.04
C ASN A 10 23.76 14.21 19.53
N PRO A 11 24.00 15.20 20.43
CA PRO A 11 22.95 16.00 21.02
C PRO A 11 22.19 16.86 19.99
N LEU A 12 22.80 17.12 18.83
CA LEU A 12 22.16 17.78 17.69
C LEU A 12 21.08 16.90 17.05
N LEU A 13 21.33 15.60 16.86
CA LEU A 13 20.34 14.64 16.36
C LEU A 13 19.15 14.53 17.31
N LYS A 14 19.41 14.44 18.61
CA LYS A 14 18.35 14.40 19.62
C LYS A 14 17.52 15.69 19.60
N ARG A 15 18.18 16.86 19.54
CA ARG A 15 17.53 18.17 19.50
C ARG A 15 16.73 18.41 18.21
N ILE A 16 17.22 17.94 17.06
CA ILE A 16 16.48 17.97 15.79
C ILE A 16 15.25 17.07 15.88
N LEU A 17 15.38 15.85 16.43
CA LEU A 17 14.26 14.91 16.60
C LEU A 17 13.16 15.45 17.53
N THR A 18 13.52 16.14 18.63
CA THR A 18 12.52 16.75 19.52
C THR A 18 11.94 18.06 18.99
N ILE A 19 12.71 18.89 18.28
CA ILE A 19 12.22 20.14 17.66
C ILE A 19 11.27 19.84 16.50
N MET A 20 11.52 18.78 15.74
CA MET A 20 10.68 18.39 14.59
C MET A 20 9.41 17.64 14.98
N GLY A 21 9.16 17.39 16.28
CA GLY A 21 7.98 16.65 16.73
C GLY A 21 7.84 15.30 16.03
N ILE A 22 8.97 14.62 15.75
CA ILE A 22 8.97 13.34 15.03
C ILE A 22 8.35 12.29 15.94
N ASP A 23 7.03 12.18 15.86
CA ASP A 23 6.33 11.00 16.35
C ASP A 23 6.86 9.78 15.58
N LYS A 24 6.86 8.64 16.24
CA LYS A 24 7.15 7.33 15.66
C LYS A 24 6.44 7.13 14.32
N ALA A 25 5.23 7.65 14.16
CA ALA A 25 4.50 7.64 12.89
C ALA A 25 5.25 8.38 11.77
N VAL A 26 5.68 9.63 12.00
CA VAL A 26 6.42 10.46 11.03
C VAL A 26 7.75 9.79 10.66
N PHE A 27 8.45 9.22 11.65
CA PHE A 27 9.70 8.49 11.41
C PHE A 27 9.53 7.32 10.44
N TYR A 28 8.54 6.45 10.67
CA TYR A 28 8.27 5.33 9.76
C TYR A 28 7.77 5.79 8.40
N THR A 29 7.09 6.94 8.32
CA THR A 29 6.67 7.53 7.03
C THR A 29 7.88 7.91 6.19
N ILE A 30 8.79 8.69 6.77
CA ILE A 30 10.01 9.11 6.09
C ILE A 30 10.86 7.90 5.71
N LEU A 31 11.03 6.93 6.63
CA LEU A 31 11.78 5.72 6.36
C LEU A 31 11.19 4.91 5.21
N GLY A 32 9.86 4.76 5.17
CA GLY A 32 9.16 4.09 4.08
C GLY A 32 9.37 4.77 2.73
N VAL A 33 9.34 6.11 2.68
CA VAL A 33 9.58 6.89 1.45
C VAL A 33 11.02 6.71 0.97
N ILE A 34 12.00 6.81 1.86
CA ILE A 34 13.41 6.60 1.51
C ILE A 34 13.61 5.18 1.00
N TRP A 35 13.07 4.19 1.71
CA TRP A 35 13.17 2.78 1.33
C TRP A 35 12.56 2.51 -0.05
N SER A 36 11.35 3.01 -0.29
CA SER A 36 10.65 2.86 -1.58
C SER A 36 11.42 3.53 -2.73
N SER A 37 12.03 4.68 -2.47
CA SER A 37 12.84 5.39 -3.46
C SER A 37 14.10 4.59 -3.84
N ILE A 38 14.78 4.02 -2.83
CA ILE A 38 15.96 3.17 -3.06
C ILE A 38 15.56 1.90 -3.83
N ALA A 39 14.48 1.24 -3.42
CA ALA A 39 13.96 0.05 -4.09
C ALA A 39 13.60 0.35 -5.56
N GLY A 40 12.98 1.49 -5.84
CA GLY A 40 12.66 1.94 -7.20
C GLY A 40 13.91 2.16 -8.07
N VAL A 41 14.92 2.85 -7.54
CA VAL A 41 16.18 3.09 -8.27
C VAL A 41 16.93 1.78 -8.54
N LEU A 42 17.03 0.92 -7.53
CA LEU A 42 17.64 -0.40 -7.69
C LEU A 42 16.86 -1.26 -8.69
N GLY A 43 15.53 -1.22 -8.64
CA GLY A 43 14.67 -1.91 -9.60
C GLY A 43 14.98 -1.48 -11.03
N ILE A 44 15.03 -0.17 -11.30
CA ILE A 44 15.40 0.37 -12.62
C ILE A 44 16.81 -0.09 -13.03
N PHE A 45 17.77 -0.07 -12.11
CA PHE A 45 19.12 -0.57 -12.38
C PHE A 45 19.11 -2.04 -12.82
N PHE A 46 18.37 -2.91 -12.14
CA PHE A 46 18.24 -4.32 -12.55
C PHE A 46 17.52 -4.47 -13.89
N ILE A 47 16.45 -3.71 -14.13
CA ILE A 47 15.70 -3.75 -15.39
C ILE A 47 16.61 -3.40 -16.57
N VAL A 48 17.36 -2.30 -16.47
CA VAL A 48 18.21 -1.83 -17.58
C VAL A 48 19.38 -2.78 -17.85
N ASN A 49 19.97 -3.39 -16.82
CA ASN A 49 21.15 -4.25 -16.97
C ASN A 49 20.83 -5.71 -17.31
N TYR A 50 19.66 -6.22 -16.94
CA TYR A 50 19.33 -7.65 -17.06
C TYR A 50 18.20 -7.98 -18.04
N LEU A 51 17.35 -7.01 -18.43
CA LEU A 51 16.27 -7.24 -19.39
C LEU A 51 16.66 -6.74 -20.79
N SER A 52 16.23 -7.46 -21.82
CA SER A 52 16.33 -6.99 -23.21
C SER A 52 15.42 -5.79 -23.47
N LEU A 53 15.66 -5.02 -24.53
CA LEU A 53 14.81 -3.89 -24.93
C LEU A 53 13.33 -4.27 -25.07
N GLU A 54 13.07 -5.47 -25.59
CA GLU A 54 11.72 -6.01 -25.74
C GLU A 54 11.07 -6.30 -24.37
N GLN A 55 11.80 -6.96 -23.46
CA GLN A 55 11.33 -7.24 -22.10
C GLN A 55 11.10 -5.98 -21.27
N GLN A 56 11.93 -4.95 -21.47
CA GLN A 56 11.73 -3.65 -20.86
C GLN A 56 10.42 -3.01 -21.33
N GLY A 57 10.08 -3.14 -22.63
CA GLY A 57 8.79 -2.70 -23.17
C GLY A 57 7.59 -3.34 -22.47
N TYR A 58 7.65 -4.65 -22.20
CA TYR A 58 6.61 -5.34 -21.42
C TYR A 58 6.54 -4.84 -19.98
N TRP A 59 7.69 -4.69 -19.32
CA TRP A 59 7.74 -4.17 -17.96
C TRP A 59 7.08 -2.80 -17.84
N TYR A 60 7.38 -1.87 -18.75
CA TYR A 60 6.72 -0.55 -18.74
C TYR A 60 5.22 -0.64 -19.03
N THR A 61 4.80 -1.54 -19.91
CA THR A 61 3.37 -1.80 -20.16
C THR A 61 2.66 -2.31 -18.90
N PHE A 62 3.30 -3.21 -18.14
CA PHE A 62 2.75 -3.71 -16.87
C PHE A 62 2.57 -2.57 -15.88
N ILE A 63 3.60 -1.75 -15.69
CA ILE A 63 3.56 -0.60 -14.78
C ILE A 63 2.47 0.39 -15.19
N SER A 64 2.33 0.73 -16.47
CA SER A 64 1.33 1.69 -16.93
C SER A 64 -0.10 1.21 -16.65
N LEU A 65 -0.39 -0.08 -16.89
CA LEU A 65 -1.71 -0.66 -16.60
C LEU A 65 -1.97 -0.79 -15.10
N GLY A 66 -0.96 -1.21 -14.33
CA GLY A 66 -1.04 -1.26 -12.87
C GLY A 66 -1.30 0.12 -12.26
N ALA A 67 -0.61 1.16 -12.76
CA ALA A 67 -0.82 2.53 -12.33
C ALA A 67 -2.26 3.00 -12.56
N LEU A 68 -2.86 2.67 -13.70
CA LEU A 68 -4.26 2.99 -13.98
C LEU A 68 -5.22 2.34 -12.97
N ALA A 69 -4.99 1.08 -12.61
CA ALA A 69 -5.76 0.38 -11.59
C ALA A 69 -5.62 1.05 -10.21
N THR A 70 -4.41 1.45 -9.82
CA THR A 70 -4.16 2.21 -8.59
C THR A 70 -4.82 3.58 -8.61
N PHE A 71 -4.80 4.29 -9.73
CA PHE A 71 -5.46 5.60 -9.87
C PHE A 71 -6.97 5.52 -9.63
N ALA A 72 -7.62 4.45 -10.12
CA ALA A 72 -9.04 4.23 -9.87
C ALA A 72 -9.36 3.99 -8.37
N GLU A 73 -8.37 3.54 -7.59
CA GLU A 73 -8.51 3.18 -6.18
C GLU A 73 -8.34 4.37 -5.21
N LEU A 74 -7.42 5.28 -5.51
CA LEU A 74 -6.90 6.28 -4.56
C LEU A 74 -7.96 7.17 -3.89
N GLY A 75 -9.11 7.37 -4.53
CA GLY A 75 -10.22 8.13 -3.94
C GLY A 75 -10.91 7.39 -2.78
N PHE A 76 -11.08 6.08 -2.90
CA PHE A 76 -11.88 5.30 -1.95
C PHE A 76 -11.20 5.16 -0.60
N THR A 77 -9.92 4.82 -0.58
CA THR A 77 -9.14 4.64 0.66
C THR A 77 -9.10 5.92 1.49
N THR A 78 -9.05 7.07 0.84
CA THR A 78 -9.11 8.39 1.47
C THR A 78 -10.45 8.60 2.16
N ILE A 79 -11.57 8.34 1.47
CA ILE A 79 -12.92 8.45 2.01
C ILE A 79 -13.09 7.53 3.23
N ILE A 80 -12.69 6.27 3.12
CA ILE A 80 -12.79 5.29 4.22
C ILE A 80 -12.00 5.76 5.44
N THR A 81 -10.76 6.21 5.25
CA THR A 81 -9.93 6.72 6.35
C THR A 81 -10.63 7.89 7.05
N GLN A 82 -11.09 8.88 6.29
CA GLN A 82 -11.72 10.09 6.83
C GLN A 82 -13.02 9.80 7.59
N PHE A 83 -13.91 9.00 7.02
CA PHE A 83 -15.18 8.66 7.68
C PHE A 83 -14.97 7.86 8.96
N ILE A 84 -14.06 6.87 8.95
CA ILE A 84 -13.74 6.10 10.16
C ILE A 84 -13.12 7.01 11.21
N SER A 85 -12.18 7.89 10.85
CA SER A 85 -11.58 8.83 11.80
C SER A 85 -12.60 9.79 12.41
N HIS A 86 -13.58 10.24 11.64
CA HIS A 86 -14.65 11.10 12.15
C HIS A 86 -15.53 10.39 13.19
N GLU A 87 -15.92 9.14 12.94
CA GLU A 87 -16.66 8.35 13.92
C GLU A 87 -15.79 7.99 15.13
N TYR A 88 -14.54 7.61 14.90
CA TYR A 88 -13.59 7.20 15.94
C TYR A 88 -13.19 8.33 16.89
N ALA A 89 -13.10 9.58 16.41
CA ALA A 89 -12.79 10.74 17.26
C ALA A 89 -13.78 10.96 18.41
N HIS A 90 -14.98 10.40 18.31
CA HIS A 90 -16.03 10.48 19.33
C HIS A 90 -16.15 9.20 20.17
N LEU A 91 -15.26 8.23 19.98
CA LEU A 91 -15.23 6.95 20.66
C LEU A 91 -13.98 6.85 21.56
N SER A 92 -14.06 5.99 22.57
CA SER A 92 -12.94 5.68 23.46
C SER A 92 -12.62 4.20 23.38
N GLU A 93 -11.34 3.85 23.29
CA GLU A 93 -10.88 2.47 23.34
C GLU A 93 -10.50 2.08 24.78
N LYS A 94 -11.16 1.05 25.33
CA LYS A 94 -10.78 0.41 26.60
C LYS A 94 -10.54 -1.08 26.37
N ASP A 95 -9.36 -1.56 26.74
CA ASP A 95 -8.98 -2.98 26.65
C ASP A 95 -9.20 -3.61 25.25
N GLY A 96 -8.95 -2.84 24.19
CA GLY A 96 -9.13 -3.29 22.81
C GLY A 96 -10.59 -3.34 22.34
N LYS A 97 -11.54 -2.83 23.14
CA LYS A 97 -12.93 -2.64 22.77
C LYS A 97 -13.24 -1.16 22.59
N LEU A 98 -13.93 -0.85 21.51
CA LEU A 98 -14.53 0.47 21.30
C LEU A 98 -15.68 0.64 22.30
N SER A 99 -15.71 1.79 22.96
CA SER A 99 -16.70 2.19 23.95
C SER A 99 -17.15 3.62 23.68
N GLY A 100 -18.43 3.92 23.87
CA GLY A 100 -19.03 5.21 23.51
C GLY A 100 -20.47 5.04 23.06
N ASP A 101 -20.91 5.88 22.12
CA ASP A 101 -22.23 5.79 21.51
C ASP A 101 -22.29 4.59 20.54
N ASP A 102 -23.12 3.60 20.90
CA ASP A 102 -23.32 2.36 20.15
C ASP A 102 -23.69 2.60 18.68
N SER A 103 -24.44 3.67 18.38
CA SER A 103 -24.80 4.02 17.00
C SER A 103 -23.58 4.37 16.17
N ARG A 104 -22.58 5.05 16.75
CA ARG A 104 -21.34 5.41 16.03
C ARG A 104 -20.46 4.19 15.81
N ILE A 105 -20.38 3.31 16.81
CA ILE A 105 -19.66 2.03 16.71
C ILE A 105 -20.26 1.20 15.57
N ASP A 106 -21.58 1.07 15.53
CA ASP A 106 -22.28 0.32 14.49
C ASP A 106 -22.05 0.91 13.10
N ARG A 107 -22.08 2.25 12.96
CA ARG A 107 -21.78 2.92 11.69
C ARG A 107 -20.35 2.66 11.22
N ALA A 108 -19.36 2.77 12.11
CA ALA A 108 -17.97 2.49 11.79
C ALA A 108 -17.76 1.03 11.36
N ILE A 109 -18.31 0.08 12.12
CA ILE A 109 -18.23 -1.36 11.80
C ILE A 109 -18.96 -1.68 10.50
N SER A 110 -20.14 -1.10 10.28
CA SER A 110 -20.92 -1.27 9.04
C SER A 110 -20.14 -0.75 7.83
N LEU A 111 -19.50 0.41 7.96
CA LEU A 111 -18.65 0.98 6.91
C LEU A 111 -17.45 0.09 6.61
N VAL A 112 -16.78 -0.47 7.62
CA VAL A 112 -15.67 -1.42 7.43
C VAL A 112 -16.15 -2.70 6.73
N LYS A 113 -17.29 -3.26 7.15
CA LYS A 113 -17.86 -4.45 6.50
C LYS A 113 -18.24 -4.18 5.05
N PHE A 114 -18.84 -3.02 4.78
CA PHE A 114 -19.17 -2.57 3.44
C PHE A 114 -17.90 -2.40 2.60
N SER A 115 -16.90 -1.71 3.12
CA SER A 115 -15.67 -1.41 2.38
C SER A 115 -14.91 -2.68 2.02
N VAL A 116 -14.78 -3.64 2.94
CA VAL A 116 -14.15 -4.94 2.67
C VAL A 116 -14.90 -5.73 1.61
N LYS A 117 -16.24 -5.82 1.70
CA LYS A 117 -17.05 -6.52 0.69
C LYS A 117 -16.94 -5.86 -0.68
N PHE A 118 -17.05 -4.53 -0.73
CA PHE A 118 -16.92 -3.76 -1.96
C PHE A 118 -15.54 -3.96 -2.58
N TYR A 119 -14.48 -3.94 -1.76
CA TYR A 119 -13.13 -4.14 -2.25
C TYR A 119 -12.85 -5.53 -2.78
N LEU A 120 -13.36 -6.58 -2.15
CA LEU A 120 -13.21 -7.92 -2.67
C LEU A 120 -13.77 -8.04 -4.10
N ILE A 121 -14.85 -7.30 -4.40
CA ILE A 121 -15.39 -7.21 -5.75
C ILE A 121 -14.44 -6.40 -6.65
N ILE A 122 -14.02 -5.20 -6.24
CA ILE A 122 -13.13 -4.33 -7.03
C ILE A 122 -11.79 -5.01 -7.35
N THR A 123 -11.15 -5.64 -6.37
CA THR A 123 -9.85 -6.31 -6.56
C THR A 123 -9.98 -7.54 -7.44
N THR A 124 -11.07 -8.29 -7.33
CA THR A 124 -11.37 -9.42 -8.23
C THR A 124 -11.58 -8.93 -9.67
N VAL A 125 -12.37 -7.87 -9.85
CA VAL A 125 -12.61 -7.26 -11.17
C VAL A 125 -11.30 -6.72 -11.75
N ALA A 126 -10.49 -6.01 -10.97
CA ALA A 126 -9.19 -5.51 -11.39
C ALA A 126 -8.25 -6.64 -11.80
N PHE A 127 -8.18 -7.72 -11.02
CA PHE A 127 -7.37 -8.90 -11.36
C PHE A 127 -7.79 -9.52 -12.70
N VAL A 128 -9.09 -9.75 -12.89
CA VAL A 128 -9.63 -10.34 -14.13
C VAL A 128 -9.37 -9.40 -15.31
N LEU A 129 -9.69 -8.11 -15.19
CA LEU A 129 -9.47 -7.13 -16.25
C LEU A 129 -7.99 -7.04 -16.65
N LEU A 130 -7.09 -6.88 -15.68
CA LEU A 130 -5.65 -6.81 -15.95
C LEU A 130 -5.14 -8.10 -16.61
N SER A 131 -5.58 -9.27 -16.14
CA SER A 131 -5.18 -10.56 -16.72
C SER A 131 -5.69 -10.74 -18.15
N VAL A 132 -6.95 -10.36 -18.43
CA VAL A 132 -7.55 -10.45 -19.77
C VAL A 132 -6.88 -9.47 -20.73
N VAL A 133 -6.66 -8.22 -20.32
CA VAL A 133 -5.97 -7.22 -21.13
C VAL A 133 -4.55 -7.69 -21.47
N GLY A 134 -3.85 -8.29 -20.51
CA GLY A 134 -2.54 -8.90 -20.74
C GLY A 134 -2.56 -10.04 -21.75
N ALA A 135 -3.50 -10.96 -21.61
CA ALA A 135 -3.65 -12.07 -22.53
C ALA A 135 -3.94 -11.57 -23.96
N ILE A 136 -4.82 -10.59 -24.13
CA ILE A 136 -5.12 -9.97 -25.43
C ILE A 136 -3.86 -9.30 -26.00
N TYR A 137 -3.12 -8.56 -25.18
CA TYR A 137 -1.89 -7.91 -25.60
C TYR A 137 -0.84 -8.91 -26.11
N LEU A 138 -0.66 -10.04 -25.41
CA LEU A 138 0.27 -11.11 -25.82
C LEU A 138 -0.17 -11.82 -27.11
N MET A 139 -1.48 -12.01 -27.30
CA MET A 139 -2.02 -12.54 -28.55
C MET A 139 -1.73 -11.60 -29.73
N TYR A 140 -1.90 -10.28 -29.53
CA TYR A 140 -1.67 -9.29 -30.58
C TYR A 140 -0.19 -9.20 -30.99
N THR A 141 0.73 -9.37 -30.04
CA THR A 141 2.17 -9.36 -30.33
C THR A 141 2.68 -10.66 -30.94
N ASN A 142 1.83 -11.69 -31.12
CA ASN A 142 2.19 -13.04 -31.59
C ASN A 142 3.30 -13.73 -30.77
N ILE A 143 3.43 -13.36 -29.48
CA ILE A 143 4.46 -13.91 -28.61
C ILE A 143 3.85 -15.07 -27.83
N ASN A 144 4.17 -16.28 -28.26
CA ASN A 144 3.75 -17.49 -27.56
C ASN A 144 4.72 -17.83 -26.41
N SER A 145 4.81 -16.94 -25.41
CA SER A 145 5.67 -17.12 -24.24
C SER A 145 4.81 -17.39 -23.00
N LEU A 146 4.75 -18.66 -22.60
CA LEU A 146 4.11 -19.08 -21.35
C LEU A 146 4.70 -18.35 -20.14
N THR A 147 6.02 -18.12 -20.14
CA THR A 147 6.73 -17.41 -19.07
C THR A 147 6.23 -15.98 -18.90
N LEU A 148 5.98 -15.28 -20.02
CA LEU A 148 5.51 -13.90 -19.99
C LEU A 148 4.05 -13.81 -19.54
N LEU A 149 3.21 -14.78 -19.95
CA LEU A 149 1.83 -14.89 -19.46
C LEU A 149 1.79 -15.15 -17.94
N LEU A 150 2.63 -16.07 -17.44
CA LEU A 150 2.73 -16.34 -16.00
C LEU A 150 3.22 -15.11 -15.24
N ALA A 151 4.22 -14.39 -15.77
CA ALA A 151 4.68 -13.14 -15.19
C ALA A 151 3.56 -12.08 -15.15
N TRP A 152 2.74 -12.00 -16.20
CA TRP A 152 1.60 -11.08 -16.26
C TRP A 152 0.53 -11.41 -15.21
N ILE A 153 0.15 -12.68 -15.08
CA ILE A 153 -0.82 -13.13 -14.09
C ILE A 153 -0.29 -12.90 -12.68
N ALA A 154 0.99 -13.21 -12.44
CA ALA A 154 1.63 -12.95 -11.15
C ALA A 154 1.65 -11.45 -10.80
N TYR A 155 1.97 -10.59 -11.77
CA TYR A 155 1.91 -9.14 -11.61
C TYR A 155 0.49 -8.66 -11.29
N SER A 156 -0.50 -9.12 -12.06
CA SER A 156 -1.92 -8.77 -11.86
C SER A 156 -2.44 -9.22 -10.49
N PHE A 157 -2.05 -10.42 -10.06
CA PHE A 157 -2.40 -10.97 -8.74
C PHE A 157 -1.77 -10.14 -7.61
N THR A 158 -0.48 -9.83 -7.74
CA THR A 158 0.26 -9.02 -6.76
C THR A 158 -0.35 -7.62 -6.66
N GLY A 159 -0.68 -7.00 -7.79
CA GLY A 159 -1.38 -5.71 -7.84
C GLY A 159 -2.71 -5.77 -7.11
N ALA A 160 -3.58 -6.73 -7.43
CA ALA A 160 -4.88 -6.88 -6.78
C ALA A 160 -4.76 -7.15 -5.27
N PHE A 161 -3.76 -7.92 -4.85
CA PHE A 161 -3.47 -8.14 -3.44
C PHE A 161 -3.02 -6.85 -2.73
N LEU A 162 -2.17 -6.05 -3.37
CA LEU A 162 -1.73 -4.75 -2.83
C LEU A 162 -2.89 -3.78 -2.65
N LEU A 163 -3.86 -3.73 -3.56
CA LEU A 163 -5.09 -2.94 -3.37
C LEU A 163 -5.80 -3.36 -2.07
N LEU A 164 -5.96 -4.66 -1.83
CA LEU A 164 -6.60 -5.18 -0.61
C LEU A 164 -5.84 -4.75 0.66
N VAL A 165 -4.51 -4.86 0.65
CA VAL A 165 -3.65 -4.38 1.74
C VAL A 165 -3.83 -2.87 1.96
N SER A 166 -3.96 -2.11 0.87
CA SER A 166 -4.20 -0.66 0.89
C SER A 166 -5.50 -0.31 1.65
N LEU A 167 -6.60 -1.02 1.39
CA LEU A 167 -7.85 -0.82 2.11
C LEU A 167 -7.70 -1.13 3.61
N LEU A 168 -7.07 -2.25 3.95
CA LEU A 168 -6.85 -2.61 5.37
C LEU A 168 -6.01 -1.53 6.06
N GLY A 169 -5.01 -1.01 5.37
CA GLY A 169 -4.22 0.14 5.82
C GLY A 169 -5.07 1.40 6.02
N ALA A 170 -6.02 1.69 5.13
CA ALA A 170 -6.94 2.82 5.25
C ALA A 170 -7.87 2.69 6.46
N VAL A 171 -8.44 1.51 6.69
CA VAL A 171 -9.28 1.21 7.85
C VAL A 171 -8.50 1.40 9.16
N LEU A 172 -7.29 0.83 9.25
CA LEU A 172 -6.44 0.95 10.43
C LEU A 172 -5.98 2.40 10.69
N LYS A 173 -5.65 3.15 9.63
CA LYS A 173 -5.37 4.59 9.73
C LYS A 173 -6.59 5.36 10.27
N GLY A 174 -7.80 4.95 9.86
CA GLY A 174 -9.06 5.49 10.36
C GLY A 174 -9.17 5.41 11.89
N PHE A 175 -8.79 4.27 12.47
CA PHE A 175 -8.77 4.00 13.92
C PHE A 175 -7.51 4.51 14.64
N ASP A 176 -6.81 5.52 14.10
CA ASP A 176 -5.59 6.10 14.67
C ASP A 176 -4.40 5.12 14.81
N GLN A 177 -4.41 3.98 14.11
CA GLN A 177 -3.31 3.00 14.14
C GLN A 177 -2.23 3.27 13.09
N VAL A 178 -1.96 4.55 12.81
CA VAL A 178 -1.06 5.01 11.74
C VAL A 178 0.34 4.42 11.88
N SER A 179 0.88 4.35 13.11
CA SER A 179 2.22 3.80 13.36
C SER A 179 2.37 2.32 13.01
N LYS A 180 1.32 1.51 13.22
CA LYS A 180 1.31 0.08 12.86
C LYS A 180 1.25 -0.09 11.34
N VAL A 181 0.35 0.66 10.69
CA VAL A 181 0.21 0.63 9.22
C VAL A 181 1.50 1.04 8.56
N GLN A 182 2.12 2.12 9.02
CA GLN A 182 3.33 2.61 8.40
C GLN A 182 4.51 1.62 8.54
N LYS A 183 4.59 0.90 9.66
CA LYS A 183 5.55 -0.19 9.84
C LYS A 183 5.31 -1.34 8.85
N ILE A 184 4.06 -1.73 8.60
CA ILE A 184 3.70 -2.74 7.60
C ILE A 184 4.11 -2.27 6.22
N ILE A 185 3.77 -1.02 5.85
CA ILE A 185 4.15 -0.43 4.55
C ILE A 185 5.67 -0.47 4.38
N THR A 186 6.46 -0.05 5.38
CA THR A 186 7.93 -0.11 5.28
C THR A 186 8.45 -1.53 5.00
N PHE A 187 7.81 -2.57 5.54
CA PHE A 187 8.21 -3.96 5.30
C PHE A 187 7.72 -4.50 3.94
N VAL A 188 6.53 -4.08 3.50
CA VAL A 188 5.92 -4.51 2.24
C VAL A 188 6.53 -3.80 1.02
N SER A 189 7.15 -2.63 1.19
CA SER A 189 7.85 -1.89 0.12
C SER A 189 9.16 -2.55 -0.36
N ILE A 190 9.26 -3.88 -0.29
CA ILE A 190 10.34 -4.73 -0.84
C ILE A 190 9.80 -5.43 -2.08
#